data_AF-A0A6J0TWJ4-F1
#
_entry.id   AF-A0A6J0TWJ4-F1
#
_cell.length_a   1.000
_cell.length_b   1.000
_cell.length_c   1.000
_cell.angle_alpha   90.00
_cell.angle_beta   90.00
_cell.angle_gamma   90.00
#
_symmetry.space_group_name_H-M   'P 1'
#
loop_
_entity.id
_entity.type
_entity.pdbx_description
1 polymer ?
#
loop_
_entity_poly.entity_id
_entity_poly.type
_entity_poly.pdbx_seq_one_letter_code
_entity_poly.pdbx_strand_id
1 'polypeptide(L)'
;MAAAAELQGKYQKLAQEYSKLRAQNQVLKKGVVDEQANSAALKEQLKMKDQSLRKLQQEMDSLTFRNQQLAKRVELLQDELSLNESKGKKNKKSGEPTSQLSQEQKNVFDEDLQKKIEENERLHIQFVEADEQHKRLEAELRNRLEVLEMEAAQHQAVVDGLTWKYMDTIEKLQSDKAKLEIKTQTLEREAKDCRVRTEECQQQLKHLHSDLSSRLKESLHIISEKVPFNDTRSSQYNALNVPLHSRRRQLKLRDLAGQALAFVQDLVTALLNFHTYTEQRVQIFPIDSATDTISPLNQKFAQYLHENASYVRPLEEGMLQLFESITEDTVTVLETTVKLKSFSDYLTSYVCFLRKILPYQLKSLEEECESSLCTAALRDRNTELQSDMKKLTAVFEKLQTYISLLALPSTKPDRLLRTNFSSVFTYIASSLHGFHGVMKDICKHYNQKAALERELPTATQKLITTNDCILSSVVALMNGAGKIASFFTNNLDCFTASQSYGPQGGVEFINPLSAECMLQYKKKAVAYMKLLKKVGVGSWINWRSKSNLDTQQRTF
;
A
#
# COMPACT_ATOMS: atom_id res chain seq x y z
N MET A 1 -0.31 25.20 31.78
CA MET A 1 -1.62 24.51 31.75
C MET A 1 -2.01 24.01 30.36
N ALA A 2 -1.90 24.79 29.28
CA ALA A 2 -2.30 24.36 27.93
C ALA A 2 -1.57 23.11 27.38
N ALA A 3 -0.25 23.00 27.57
CA ALA A 3 0.53 21.85 27.09
C ALA A 3 0.18 20.54 27.83
N ALA A 4 -0.18 20.63 29.12
CA ALA A 4 -0.63 19.48 29.90
C ALA A 4 -2.02 19.01 29.43
N ALA A 5 -2.93 19.96 29.13
CA ALA A 5 -4.24 19.65 28.58
C ALA A 5 -4.16 19.04 27.18
N GLU A 6 -3.23 19.50 26.33
CA GLU A 6 -3.04 18.95 24.98
C GLU A 6 -2.42 17.54 25.01
N LEU A 7 -1.46 17.32 25.90
CA LEU A 7 -0.87 16.00 26.13
C LEU A 7 -1.90 15.01 26.68
N GLN A 8 -2.73 15.46 27.64
CA GLN A 8 -3.83 14.67 28.18
C GLN A 8 -4.87 14.33 27.11
N GLY A 9 -5.19 15.27 26.21
CA GLY A 9 -6.04 15.02 25.05
C GLY A 9 -5.45 13.98 24.08
N LYS A 10 -4.13 13.98 23.85
CA LYS A 10 -3.45 12.96 23.01
C LYS A 10 -3.47 11.58 23.67
N TYR A 11 -3.22 11.48 24.97
CA TYR A 11 -3.35 10.22 25.71
C TYR A 11 -4.79 9.69 25.70
N GLN A 12 -5.79 10.56 25.80
CA GLN A 12 -7.19 10.17 25.79
C GLN A 12 -7.64 9.68 24.41
N LYS A 13 -7.16 10.30 23.32
CA LYS A 13 -7.38 9.81 21.95
C LYS A 13 -6.72 8.45 21.71
N LEU A 14 -5.47 8.28 22.16
CA LEU A 14 -4.77 7.00 22.04
C LEU A 14 -5.46 5.88 22.83
N ALA A 15 -5.96 6.18 24.03
CA ALA A 15 -6.74 5.23 24.84
C ALA A 15 -8.06 4.83 24.15
N GLN A 16 -8.72 5.77 23.47
CA GLN A 16 -9.93 5.50 22.67
C GLN A 16 -9.62 4.63 21.45
N GLU A 17 -8.55 4.92 20.71
CA GLU A 17 -8.13 4.10 19.56
C GLU A 17 -7.71 2.69 19.99
N TYR A 18 -6.97 2.56 21.10
CA TYR A 18 -6.63 1.26 21.68
C TYR A 18 -7.88 0.47 22.10
N SER A 19 -8.87 1.14 22.70
CA SER A 19 -10.14 0.51 23.07
C SER A 19 -10.93 0.02 21.84
N LYS A 20 -10.93 0.79 20.75
CA LYS A 20 -11.54 0.37 19.47
C LYS A 20 -10.83 -0.83 18.86
N LEU A 21 -9.49 -0.79 18.80
CA LEU A 21 -8.68 -1.91 18.30
C LEU A 21 -8.85 -3.18 19.13
N ARG A 22 -8.99 -3.04 20.45
CA ARG A 22 -9.26 -4.17 21.36
C ARG A 22 -10.64 -4.78 21.14
N ALA A 23 -11.67 -3.94 20.93
CA ALA A 23 -13.02 -4.41 20.61
C ALA A 23 -13.06 -5.14 19.26
N GLN A 24 -12.41 -4.59 18.23
CA GLN A 24 -12.29 -5.24 16.91
C GLN A 24 -11.54 -6.57 16.99
N ASN A 25 -10.44 -6.63 17.74
CA ASN A 25 -9.72 -7.88 17.98
C ASN A 25 -10.57 -8.94 18.69
N GLN A 26 -11.42 -8.55 19.65
CA GLN A 26 -12.33 -9.49 20.30
C GLN A 26 -13.35 -10.08 19.33
N VAL A 27 -13.92 -9.24 18.44
CA VAL A 27 -14.87 -9.72 17.41
C VAL A 27 -14.17 -10.65 16.42
N LEU A 28 -12.98 -10.29 15.93
CA LEU A 28 -12.20 -11.13 15.01
C LEU A 28 -11.80 -12.45 15.66
N LYS A 29 -11.33 -12.43 16.91
CA LYS A 29 -10.99 -13.66 17.64
C LYS A 29 -12.20 -14.56 17.82
N LYS A 30 -13.37 -13.99 18.13
CA LYS A 30 -14.63 -14.74 18.21
C LYS A 30 -15.00 -15.35 16.85
N GLY A 31 -14.93 -14.57 15.77
CA GLY A 31 -15.19 -15.06 14.42
C GLY A 31 -14.27 -16.21 14.00
N VAL A 32 -12.98 -16.16 14.35
CA VAL A 32 -12.04 -17.25 14.10
C VAL A 32 -12.41 -18.52 14.89
N VAL A 33 -12.81 -18.37 16.15
CA VAL A 33 -13.23 -19.51 16.98
C VAL A 33 -14.52 -20.13 16.45
N ASP A 34 -15.49 -19.30 16.09
CA ASP A 34 -16.77 -19.75 15.52
C ASP A 34 -16.56 -20.48 14.17
N GLU A 35 -15.67 -19.95 13.32
CA GLU A 35 -15.33 -20.58 12.03
C GLU A 35 -14.57 -21.90 12.22
N GLN A 36 -13.66 -21.99 13.20
CA GLN A 36 -12.99 -23.24 13.56
C GLN A 36 -13.98 -24.28 14.08
N ALA A 37 -14.96 -23.87 14.89
CA ALA A 37 -16.01 -24.75 15.39
C ALA A 37 -16.93 -25.25 14.25
N ASN A 38 -17.33 -24.37 13.34
CA ASN A 38 -18.10 -24.73 12.14
C ASN A 38 -17.34 -25.70 11.24
N SER A 39 -16.05 -25.44 11.01
CA SER A 39 -15.19 -26.33 10.22
C SER A 39 -15.07 -27.73 10.86
N ALA A 40 -14.93 -27.80 12.18
CA ALA A 40 -14.92 -29.07 12.90
C ALA A 40 -16.27 -29.81 12.79
N ALA A 41 -17.39 -29.11 12.94
CA ALA A 41 -18.73 -29.68 12.80
C ALA A 41 -18.99 -30.21 11.39
N LEU A 42 -18.62 -29.46 10.35
CA LEU A 42 -18.73 -29.89 8.95
C LEU A 42 -17.87 -31.12 8.66
N LYS A 43 -16.66 -31.18 9.23
CA LYS A 43 -15.77 -32.34 9.09
C LYS A 43 -16.38 -33.60 9.70
N GLU A 44 -17.07 -33.46 10.83
CA GLU A 44 -17.74 -34.60 11.48
C GLU A 44 -19.01 -35.02 10.71
N GLN A 45 -19.81 -34.07 10.20
CA GLN A 45 -20.92 -34.38 9.31
C GLN A 45 -20.47 -35.11 8.05
N LEU A 46 -19.34 -34.70 7.46
CA LEU A 46 -18.76 -35.35 6.28
C LEU A 46 -18.37 -36.79 6.59
N LYS A 47 -17.72 -37.05 7.74
CA LYS A 47 -17.43 -38.43 8.18
C LYS A 47 -18.69 -39.27 8.38
N MET A 48 -19.73 -38.70 8.98
CA MET A 48 -21.01 -39.41 9.17
C MET A 48 -21.68 -39.75 7.83
N LYS A 49 -21.64 -38.83 6.87
CA LYS A 49 -22.13 -39.05 5.51
C LYS A 49 -21.31 -40.11 4.78
N ASP A 50 -19.98 -40.09 4.89
CA ASP A 50 -19.10 -41.12 4.32
C ASP A 50 -19.39 -42.51 4.90
N GLN A 51 -19.60 -42.60 6.22
CA GLN A 51 -19.99 -43.87 6.85
C GLN A 51 -21.35 -44.36 6.37
N SER A 52 -22.34 -43.45 6.25
CA SER A 52 -23.65 -43.78 5.70
C SER A 52 -23.57 -44.23 4.25
N LEU A 53 -22.74 -43.58 3.44
CA LEU A 53 -22.50 -43.95 2.04
C LEU A 53 -21.92 -45.35 1.93
N ARG A 54 -20.95 -45.70 2.77
CA ARG A 54 -20.38 -47.06 2.81
C ARG A 54 -21.42 -48.11 3.18
N LYS A 55 -22.32 -47.81 4.13
CA LYS A 55 -23.42 -48.72 4.50
C LYS A 55 -24.39 -48.92 3.33
N LEU A 56 -24.82 -47.83 2.69
CA LEU A 56 -25.71 -47.90 1.53
C LEU A 56 -25.05 -48.63 0.34
N GLN A 57 -23.74 -48.46 0.15
CA GLN A 57 -22.98 -49.21 -0.86
C GLN A 57 -22.99 -50.71 -0.56
N GLN A 58 -22.79 -51.11 0.70
CA GLN A 58 -22.87 -52.52 1.11
C GLN A 58 -24.28 -53.10 0.91
N GLU A 59 -25.33 -52.31 1.19
CA GLU A 59 -26.72 -52.71 0.91
C GLU A 59 -26.97 -52.86 -0.59
N MET A 60 -26.48 -51.94 -1.41
CA MET A 60 -26.55 -52.02 -2.87
C MET A 60 -25.81 -53.25 -3.41
N ASP A 61 -24.62 -53.56 -2.90
CA ASP A 61 -23.87 -54.75 -3.30
C ASP A 61 -24.62 -56.03 -2.89
N SER A 62 -25.24 -56.04 -1.69
CA SER A 62 -26.08 -57.15 -1.22
C SER A 62 -27.34 -57.36 -2.06
N LEU A 63 -28.03 -56.26 -2.41
CA LEU A 63 -29.20 -56.29 -3.28
C LEU A 63 -28.83 -56.69 -4.69
N THR A 64 -27.70 -56.22 -5.21
CA THR A 64 -27.16 -56.61 -6.52
C THR A 64 -26.86 -58.10 -6.55
N PHE A 65 -26.25 -58.65 -5.48
CA PHE A 65 -26.00 -60.08 -5.36
C PHE A 65 -27.30 -60.90 -5.31
N ARG A 66 -28.31 -60.47 -4.54
CA ARG A 66 -29.63 -61.12 -4.52
C ARG A 66 -30.33 -61.04 -5.86
N ASN A 67 -30.27 -59.90 -6.55
CA ASN A 67 -30.84 -59.74 -7.88
C ASN A 67 -30.13 -60.62 -8.91
N GLN A 68 -28.81 -60.76 -8.84
CA GLN A 68 -28.08 -61.69 -9.71
C GLN A 68 -28.46 -63.16 -9.43
N GLN A 69 -28.69 -63.53 -8.16
CA GLN A 69 -29.15 -64.87 -7.81
C GLN A 69 -30.58 -65.13 -8.30
N LEU A 70 -31.48 -64.15 -8.15
CA LEU A 70 -32.84 -64.22 -8.67
C LEU A 70 -32.84 -64.27 -10.20
N ALA A 71 -32.02 -63.47 -10.87
CA ALA A 71 -31.86 -63.49 -12.32
C ALA A 71 -31.40 -64.87 -12.81
N LYS A 72 -30.39 -65.48 -12.18
CA LYS A 72 -29.98 -66.87 -12.51
C LYS A 72 -31.07 -67.91 -12.26
N ARG A 73 -31.89 -67.73 -11.22
CA ARG A 73 -33.01 -68.63 -10.93
C ARG A 73 -34.15 -68.47 -11.94
N VAL A 74 -34.40 -67.24 -12.38
CA VAL A 74 -35.34 -66.92 -13.47
C VAL A 74 -34.83 -67.48 -14.80
N GLU A 75 -33.54 -67.38 -15.09
CA GLU A 75 -32.91 -67.96 -16.28
C GLU A 75 -33.07 -69.48 -16.30
N LEU A 76 -32.81 -70.18 -15.18
CA LEU A 76 -33.06 -71.61 -15.07
C LEU A 76 -34.55 -71.99 -15.21
N LEU A 77 -35.47 -71.19 -14.64
CA LEU A 77 -36.91 -71.40 -14.80
C LEU A 77 -37.40 -71.11 -16.22
N GLN A 78 -36.75 -70.17 -16.93
CA GLN A 78 -37.01 -69.88 -18.34
C GLN A 78 -36.45 -71.00 -19.24
N ASP A 79 -35.31 -71.58 -18.91
CA ASP A 79 -34.78 -72.77 -19.58
C ASP A 79 -35.72 -73.97 -19.38
N GLU A 80 -36.22 -74.19 -18.16
CA GLU A 80 -37.22 -75.23 -17.85
C GLU A 80 -38.58 -74.99 -18.57
N LEU A 81 -39.02 -73.74 -18.71
CA LEU A 81 -40.20 -73.38 -19.48
C LEU A 81 -39.99 -73.57 -20.99
N SER A 82 -38.81 -73.25 -21.52
CA SER A 82 -38.47 -73.46 -22.94
C SER A 82 -38.40 -74.95 -23.31
N LEU A 83 -38.04 -75.82 -22.35
CA LEU A 83 -38.13 -77.27 -22.49
C LEU A 83 -39.59 -77.78 -22.45
N ASN A 84 -40.47 -77.12 -21.70
CA ASN A 84 -41.90 -77.46 -21.60
C ASN A 84 -42.78 -76.86 -22.71
N GLU A 85 -42.35 -75.81 -23.41
CA GLU A 85 -43.08 -75.18 -24.53
C GLU A 85 -42.94 -75.93 -25.89
N SER A 86 -42.60 -77.22 -25.86
CA SER A 86 -42.60 -78.08 -27.06
C SER A 86 -43.96 -78.73 -27.39
N LYS A 87 -45.08 -78.36 -26.72
CA LYS A 87 -46.44 -78.80 -27.10
C LYS A 87 -47.55 -77.76 -26.86
N GLY A 88 -48.02 -77.12 -27.94
CA GLY A 88 -49.48 -77.04 -28.20
C GLY A 88 -50.18 -75.69 -28.43
N LYS A 89 -50.59 -75.51 -29.70
CA LYS A 89 -51.90 -75.02 -30.23
C LYS A 89 -52.28 -73.52 -30.25
N LYS A 90 -52.44 -73.04 -31.51
CA LYS A 90 -53.20 -71.86 -31.96
C LYS A 90 -54.71 -72.12 -32.02
N ASN A 91 -55.51 -71.05 -31.92
CA ASN A 91 -56.97 -71.02 -31.89
C ASN A 91 -57.51 -69.97 -32.90
N LYS A 92 -58.63 -70.22 -33.64
CA LYS A 92 -59.65 -69.18 -34.02
C LYS A 92 -60.91 -69.66 -34.79
N LYS A 93 -62.08 -69.41 -34.16
CA LYS A 93 -63.42 -68.87 -34.58
C LYS A 93 -64.44 -69.51 -35.57
N SER A 94 -65.68 -69.62 -35.02
CA SER A 94 -67.05 -69.08 -35.37
C SER A 94 -68.00 -69.69 -36.43
N GLY A 95 -69.29 -69.82 -36.06
CA GLY A 95 -70.48 -69.74 -36.95
C GLY A 95 -71.74 -70.53 -36.51
N GLU A 96 -72.88 -69.85 -36.30
CA GLU A 96 -74.27 -70.25 -35.90
C GLU A 96 -75.16 -70.89 -37.04
N PRO A 97 -76.52 -71.02 -36.96
CA PRO A 97 -77.40 -71.85 -36.09
C PRO A 97 -78.54 -72.58 -36.91
N THR A 98 -79.55 -73.14 -36.24
CA THR A 98 -81.02 -73.11 -36.55
C THR A 98 -81.76 -74.45 -36.35
N SER A 99 -82.98 -74.29 -35.81
CA SER A 99 -83.94 -75.22 -35.21
C SER A 99 -85.24 -75.37 -36.04
N GLN A 100 -86.00 -76.46 -35.81
CA GLN A 100 -87.42 -76.69 -36.20
C GLN A 100 -87.95 -77.88 -35.35
N LEU A 101 -89.24 -78.09 -35.00
CA LEU A 101 -90.51 -77.34 -34.92
C LEU A 101 -91.59 -78.28 -34.29
N SER A 102 -92.74 -77.71 -33.91
CA SER A 102 -94.14 -78.28 -33.89
C SER A 102 -94.73 -78.70 -32.52
N GLN A 103 -96.02 -78.45 -32.15
CA GLN A 103 -97.16 -77.67 -32.69
C GLN A 103 -98.36 -77.69 -31.67
N GLU A 104 -99.40 -76.86 -31.92
CA GLU A 104 -100.80 -76.78 -31.39
C GLU A 104 -101.12 -75.53 -30.53
N GLN A 105 -102.23 -74.80 -30.66
CA GLN A 105 -103.42 -74.80 -31.54
C GLN A 105 -104.12 -73.41 -31.42
N LYS A 106 -104.84 -72.99 -32.47
CA LYS A 106 -105.59 -71.73 -32.66
C LYS A 106 -106.88 -71.67 -31.82
N ASN A 107 -107.17 -70.53 -31.17
CA ASN A 107 -108.53 -69.92 -31.02
C ASN A 107 -108.54 -68.52 -30.30
N VAL A 108 -107.43 -67.76 -30.28
CA VAL A 108 -107.25 -66.52 -29.46
C VAL A 108 -107.32 -65.19 -30.27
N PHE A 109 -107.69 -65.23 -31.55
CA PHE A 109 -107.39 -64.12 -32.47
C PHE A 109 -108.27 -62.85 -32.32
N ASP A 110 -109.52 -62.95 -31.88
CA ASP A 110 -110.43 -61.79 -32.01
C ASP A 110 -110.39 -60.81 -30.83
N GLU A 111 -109.98 -61.24 -29.63
CA GLU A 111 -109.74 -60.33 -28.49
C GLU A 111 -108.45 -59.52 -28.61
N ASP A 112 -107.52 -59.97 -29.46
CA ASP A 112 -106.18 -59.39 -29.58
C ASP A 112 -106.17 -58.09 -30.39
N LEU A 113 -107.17 -57.87 -31.25
CA LEU A 113 -107.16 -56.73 -32.17
C LEU A 113 -107.59 -55.41 -31.51
N GLN A 114 -108.58 -55.43 -30.61
CA GLN A 114 -109.08 -54.21 -29.95
C GLN A 114 -108.07 -53.66 -28.94
N LYS A 115 -107.39 -54.55 -28.20
CA LYS A 115 -106.33 -54.16 -27.25
C LYS A 115 -105.16 -53.47 -27.96
N LYS A 116 -104.84 -53.86 -29.19
CA LYS A 116 -103.72 -53.26 -29.96
C LYS A 116 -103.89 -51.80 -30.34
N ILE A 117 -105.11 -51.28 -30.43
CA ILE A 117 -105.34 -49.89 -30.86
C ILE A 117 -105.14 -48.92 -29.68
N GLU A 118 -105.75 -49.21 -28.53
CA GLU A 118 -105.55 -48.42 -27.30
C GLU A 118 -104.11 -48.53 -26.78
N GLU A 119 -103.49 -49.69 -26.98
CA GLU A 119 -102.07 -49.88 -26.73
C GLU A 119 -101.21 -48.98 -27.63
N ASN A 120 -101.56 -48.79 -28.91
CA ASN A 120 -100.78 -47.97 -29.84
C ASN A 120 -100.76 -46.48 -29.49
N GLU A 121 -101.90 -45.92 -29.08
CA GLU A 121 -101.97 -44.50 -28.71
C GLU A 121 -101.19 -44.22 -27.42
N ARG A 122 -101.31 -45.12 -26.43
CA ARG A 122 -100.52 -45.06 -25.20
C ARG A 122 -99.02 -45.23 -25.50
N LEU A 123 -98.67 -46.13 -26.41
CA LEU A 123 -97.30 -46.32 -26.89
C LEU A 123 -96.78 -45.06 -27.59
N HIS A 124 -97.60 -44.33 -28.35
CA HIS A 124 -97.17 -43.10 -29.02
C HIS A 124 -96.85 -41.97 -28.05
N ILE A 125 -97.69 -41.74 -27.04
CA ILE A 125 -97.41 -40.75 -25.98
C ILE A 125 -96.14 -41.16 -25.21
N GLN A 126 -96.05 -42.43 -24.82
CA GLN A 126 -94.89 -42.96 -24.13
C GLN A 126 -93.62 -42.86 -25.00
N PHE A 127 -93.74 -43.02 -26.32
CA PHE A 127 -92.64 -42.87 -27.26
C PHE A 127 -92.17 -41.42 -27.38
N VAL A 128 -93.09 -40.46 -27.45
CA VAL A 128 -92.73 -39.03 -27.53
C VAL A 128 -92.11 -38.55 -26.22
N GLU A 129 -92.67 -38.95 -25.07
CA GLU A 129 -92.07 -38.63 -23.76
C GLU A 129 -90.70 -39.28 -23.59
N ALA A 130 -90.54 -40.54 -24.03
CA ALA A 130 -89.23 -41.20 -24.04
C ALA A 130 -88.24 -40.52 -24.99
N ASP A 131 -88.67 -40.10 -26.19
CA ASP A 131 -87.83 -39.39 -27.16
C ASP A 131 -87.37 -38.01 -26.62
N GLU A 132 -88.26 -37.26 -25.96
CA GLU A 132 -87.87 -36.02 -25.30
C GLU A 132 -86.90 -36.24 -24.13
N GLN A 133 -87.13 -37.27 -23.31
CA GLN A 133 -86.21 -37.63 -22.23
C GLN A 133 -84.84 -38.08 -22.80
N HIS A 134 -84.84 -38.85 -23.88
CA HIS A 134 -83.62 -39.24 -24.58
C HIS A 134 -82.87 -38.04 -25.14
N LYS A 135 -83.56 -37.09 -25.80
CA LYS A 135 -82.93 -35.86 -26.30
C LYS A 135 -82.36 -34.99 -25.18
N ARG A 136 -83.06 -34.88 -24.04
CA ARG A 136 -82.53 -34.17 -22.86
C ARG A 136 -81.29 -34.85 -22.29
N LEU A 137 -81.32 -36.19 -22.16
CA LEU A 137 -80.18 -36.97 -21.69
C LEU A 137 -79.01 -36.88 -22.67
N GLU A 138 -79.27 -36.93 -23.98
CA GLU A 138 -78.25 -36.80 -25.03
C GLU A 138 -77.61 -35.42 -25.00
N ALA A 139 -78.39 -34.35 -24.81
CA ALA A 139 -77.87 -33.00 -24.65
C ALA A 139 -77.04 -32.84 -23.36
N GLU A 140 -77.48 -33.42 -22.24
CA GLU A 140 -76.73 -33.42 -20.98
C GLU A 140 -75.41 -34.19 -21.11
N LEU A 141 -75.45 -35.38 -21.73
CA LEU A 141 -74.27 -36.19 -21.99
C LEU A 141 -73.31 -35.48 -22.94
N ARG A 142 -73.80 -34.83 -24.00
CA ARG A 142 -72.96 -34.03 -24.92
C ARG A 142 -72.28 -32.87 -24.21
N ASN A 143 -73.01 -32.09 -23.41
CA ASN A 143 -72.44 -31.01 -22.61
C ASN A 143 -71.38 -31.56 -21.64
N ARG A 144 -71.64 -32.70 -21.00
CA ARG A 144 -70.68 -33.33 -20.11
C ARG A 144 -69.43 -33.84 -20.84
N LEU A 145 -69.60 -34.34 -22.06
CA LEU A 145 -68.50 -34.78 -22.93
C LEU A 145 -67.63 -33.59 -23.32
N GLU A 146 -68.24 -32.46 -23.72
CA GLU A 146 -67.53 -31.23 -24.07
C GLU A 146 -66.74 -30.65 -22.87
N VAL A 147 -67.33 -30.64 -21.67
CA VAL A 147 -66.64 -30.22 -20.45
C VAL A 147 -65.46 -31.15 -20.15
N LEU A 148 -65.63 -32.46 -20.23
CA LEU A 148 -64.56 -33.43 -20.00
C LEU A 148 -63.45 -33.34 -21.04
N GLU A 149 -63.78 -33.09 -22.31
CA GLU A 149 -62.79 -32.86 -23.37
C GLU A 149 -61.97 -31.58 -23.11
N MET A 150 -62.63 -30.51 -22.68
CA MET A 150 -61.95 -29.27 -22.30
C MET A 150 -61.03 -29.46 -21.08
N GLU A 151 -61.51 -30.16 -20.04
CA GLU A 151 -60.72 -30.49 -18.84
C GLU A 151 -59.52 -31.38 -19.20
N ALA A 152 -59.71 -32.39 -20.06
CA ALA A 152 -58.63 -33.25 -20.54
C ALA A 152 -57.59 -32.46 -21.33
N ALA A 153 -58.00 -31.56 -22.22
CA ALA A 153 -57.10 -30.69 -22.96
C ALA A 153 -56.31 -29.75 -22.03
N GLN A 154 -56.96 -29.21 -21.00
CA GLN A 154 -56.31 -28.36 -19.99
C GLN A 154 -55.29 -29.17 -19.16
N HIS A 155 -55.65 -30.36 -18.71
CA HIS A 155 -54.73 -31.25 -18.01
C HIS A 155 -53.53 -31.65 -18.88
N GLN A 156 -53.77 -31.96 -20.16
CA GLN A 156 -52.70 -32.28 -21.10
C GLN A 156 -51.73 -31.11 -21.27
N ALA A 157 -52.24 -29.87 -21.43
CA ALA A 157 -51.39 -28.68 -21.52
C ALA A 157 -50.54 -28.44 -20.26
N VAL A 158 -51.09 -28.72 -19.07
CA VAL A 158 -50.33 -28.64 -17.80
C VAL A 158 -49.25 -29.73 -17.75
N VAL A 159 -49.57 -30.95 -18.15
CA VAL A 159 -48.60 -32.07 -18.20
C VAL A 159 -47.47 -31.74 -19.17
N ASP A 160 -47.78 -31.24 -20.36
CA ASP A 160 -46.77 -30.87 -21.37
C ASP A 160 -45.89 -29.71 -20.85
N GLY A 161 -46.50 -28.70 -20.22
CA GLY A 161 -45.77 -27.58 -19.62
C GLY A 161 -44.85 -28.00 -18.47
N LEU A 162 -45.28 -28.94 -17.62
CA LEU A 162 -44.44 -29.51 -16.56
C LEU A 162 -43.33 -30.38 -17.14
N THR A 163 -43.64 -31.22 -18.13
CA THR A 163 -42.68 -32.09 -18.81
C THR A 163 -41.57 -31.26 -19.44
N TRP A 164 -41.92 -30.18 -20.13
CA TRP A 164 -40.96 -29.25 -20.72
C TRP A 164 -40.06 -28.58 -19.66
N LYS A 165 -40.64 -28.11 -18.55
CA LYS A 165 -39.87 -27.51 -17.44
C LYS A 165 -38.90 -28.51 -16.80
N TYR A 166 -39.33 -29.76 -16.59
CA TYR A 166 -38.46 -30.79 -16.05
C TYR A 166 -37.33 -31.14 -17.02
N MET A 167 -37.62 -31.21 -18.32
CA MET A 167 -36.61 -31.46 -19.36
C MET A 167 -35.54 -30.36 -19.40
N ASP A 168 -35.94 -29.08 -19.44
CA ASP A 168 -35.01 -27.93 -19.40
C ASP A 168 -34.17 -27.93 -18.11
N THR A 169 -34.77 -28.28 -16.97
CA THR A 169 -34.03 -28.40 -15.70
C THR A 169 -33.01 -29.52 -15.74
N ILE A 170 -33.36 -30.68 -16.31
CA ILE A 170 -32.44 -31.82 -16.46
C ILE A 170 -31.26 -31.44 -17.37
N GLU A 171 -31.52 -30.79 -18.50
CA GLU A 171 -30.46 -30.36 -19.44
C GLU A 171 -29.50 -29.37 -18.77
N LYS A 172 -30.03 -28.38 -18.03
CA LYS A 172 -29.21 -27.43 -17.26
C LYS A 172 -28.35 -28.15 -16.22
N LEU A 173 -28.94 -29.05 -15.44
CA LEU A 173 -28.22 -29.83 -14.44
C LEU A 173 -27.15 -30.75 -15.07
N GLN A 174 -27.42 -31.34 -16.23
CA GLN A 174 -26.44 -32.13 -16.97
C GLN A 174 -25.29 -31.27 -17.50
N SER A 175 -25.57 -30.08 -18.03
CA SER A 175 -24.55 -29.11 -18.48
C SER A 175 -23.65 -28.68 -17.31
N ASP A 176 -24.24 -28.35 -16.18
CA ASP A 176 -23.50 -27.90 -15.00
C ASP A 176 -22.71 -29.03 -14.35
N LYS A 177 -23.24 -30.26 -14.34
CA LYS A 177 -22.49 -31.45 -13.95
C LYS A 177 -21.23 -31.62 -14.79
N ALA A 178 -21.34 -31.55 -16.11
CA ALA A 178 -20.18 -31.68 -17.01
C ALA A 178 -19.12 -30.58 -16.76
N LYS A 179 -19.55 -29.32 -16.57
CA LYS A 179 -18.64 -28.21 -16.22
C LYS A 179 -17.93 -28.44 -14.89
N LEU A 180 -18.65 -28.92 -13.88
CA LEU A 180 -18.08 -29.21 -12.56
C LEU A 180 -17.11 -30.39 -12.59
N GLU A 181 -17.38 -31.42 -13.39
CA GLU A 181 -16.46 -32.55 -13.59
C GLU A 181 -15.14 -32.07 -14.23
N ILE A 182 -15.21 -31.25 -15.28
CA ILE A 182 -14.01 -30.67 -15.91
C ILE A 182 -13.23 -29.81 -14.90
N LYS A 183 -13.93 -28.96 -14.13
CA LYS A 183 -13.29 -28.10 -13.12
C LYS A 183 -12.60 -28.94 -12.03
N THR A 184 -13.22 -30.02 -11.61
CA THR A 184 -12.66 -30.95 -10.60
C THR A 184 -11.39 -31.60 -11.13
N GLN A 185 -11.41 -32.13 -12.37
CA GLN A 185 -10.23 -32.73 -12.99
C GLN A 185 -9.07 -31.74 -13.15
N THR A 186 -9.37 -30.49 -13.53
CA THR A 186 -8.34 -29.44 -13.65
C THR A 186 -7.72 -29.11 -12.29
N LEU A 187 -8.54 -28.91 -11.25
CA LEU A 187 -8.04 -28.67 -9.89
C LEU A 187 -7.25 -29.85 -9.34
N GLU A 188 -7.62 -31.08 -9.67
CA GLU A 188 -6.84 -32.27 -9.30
C GLU A 188 -5.47 -32.31 -9.97
N ARG A 189 -5.36 -31.91 -11.25
CA ARG A 189 -4.06 -31.80 -11.94
C ARG A 189 -3.20 -30.71 -11.30
N GLU A 190 -3.76 -29.52 -11.09
CA GLU A 190 -3.04 -28.41 -10.45
C GLU A 190 -2.56 -28.78 -9.03
N ALA A 191 -3.37 -29.50 -8.26
CA ALA A 191 -3.00 -29.99 -6.93
C ALA A 191 -1.89 -31.05 -6.97
N LYS A 192 -1.82 -31.87 -8.03
CA LYS A 192 -0.70 -32.81 -8.23
C LYS A 192 0.58 -32.05 -8.59
N ASP A 193 0.52 -31.10 -9.52
CA ASP A 193 1.67 -30.29 -9.92
C ASP A 193 2.20 -29.43 -8.78
N CYS A 194 1.31 -28.89 -7.93
CA CYS A 194 1.70 -28.16 -6.73
C CYS A 194 2.42 -29.06 -5.72
N ARG A 195 1.96 -30.31 -5.56
CA ARG A 195 2.64 -31.30 -4.69
C ARG A 195 4.05 -31.63 -5.20
N VAL A 196 4.19 -31.93 -6.49
CA VAL A 196 5.50 -32.22 -7.10
C VAL A 196 6.46 -31.04 -6.91
N ARG A 197 6.03 -29.81 -7.21
CA ARG A 197 6.86 -28.62 -6.99
C ARG A 197 7.26 -28.42 -5.52
N THR A 198 6.35 -28.72 -4.59
CA THR A 198 6.64 -28.62 -3.16
C THR A 198 7.70 -29.64 -2.74
N GLU A 199 7.61 -30.88 -3.25
CA GLU A 199 8.60 -31.93 -2.99
C GLU A 199 9.96 -31.58 -3.59
N GLU A 200 10.02 -31.06 -4.81
CA GLU A 200 11.25 -30.57 -5.44
C GLU A 200 11.89 -29.44 -4.64
N CYS A 201 11.12 -28.43 -4.22
CA CYS A 201 11.62 -27.35 -3.37
C CYS A 201 12.13 -27.88 -2.02
N GLN A 202 11.45 -28.85 -1.42
CA GLN A 202 11.88 -29.45 -0.16
C GLN A 202 13.19 -30.26 -0.33
N GLN A 203 13.36 -30.96 -1.45
CA GLN A 203 14.59 -31.67 -1.77
C GLN A 203 15.75 -30.68 -2.02
N GLN A 204 15.52 -29.61 -2.78
CA GLN A 204 16.50 -28.54 -2.98
C GLN A 204 16.91 -27.89 -1.66
N LEU A 205 15.96 -27.60 -0.77
CA LEU A 205 16.24 -27.05 0.55
C LEU A 205 17.12 -28.00 1.38
N LYS A 206 16.81 -29.31 1.39
CA LYS A 206 17.61 -30.33 2.07
C LYS A 206 19.03 -30.41 1.50
N HIS A 207 19.16 -30.37 0.17
CA HIS A 207 20.46 -30.36 -0.50
C HIS A 207 21.27 -29.12 -0.11
N LEU A 208 20.69 -27.93 -0.21
CA LEU A 208 21.34 -26.67 0.19
C LEU A 208 21.73 -26.67 1.66
N HIS A 209 20.87 -27.18 2.54
CA HIS A 209 21.17 -27.29 3.96
C HIS A 209 22.36 -28.23 4.23
N SER A 210 22.42 -29.36 3.53
CA SER A 210 23.53 -30.31 3.63
C SER A 210 24.84 -29.70 3.11
N ASP A 211 24.80 -29.05 1.95
CA ASP A 211 25.96 -28.39 1.35
C ASP A 211 26.49 -27.26 2.24
N LEU A 212 25.62 -26.35 2.68
CA LEU A 212 25.98 -25.27 3.60
C LEU A 212 26.53 -25.79 4.93
N SER A 213 25.94 -26.86 5.47
CA SER A 213 26.42 -27.48 6.70
C SER A 213 27.80 -28.11 6.51
N SER A 214 28.05 -28.74 5.36
CA SER A 214 29.37 -29.29 5.02
C SER A 214 30.41 -28.17 4.90
N ARG A 215 30.11 -27.13 4.12
CA ARG A 215 30.98 -25.96 3.96
C ARG A 215 31.25 -25.23 5.27
N LEU A 216 30.24 -25.14 6.15
CA LEU A 216 30.40 -24.59 7.48
C LEU A 216 31.36 -25.43 8.32
N LYS A 217 31.19 -26.76 8.34
CA LYS A 217 32.10 -27.68 9.05
C LYS A 217 33.53 -27.59 8.53
N GLU A 218 33.70 -27.55 7.21
CA GLU A 218 35.01 -27.38 6.57
C GLU A 218 35.64 -26.02 6.94
N SER A 219 34.87 -24.94 6.88
CA SER A 219 35.34 -23.61 7.27
C SER A 219 35.72 -23.55 8.75
N LEU A 220 34.91 -24.16 9.64
CA LEU A 220 35.20 -24.26 11.07
C LEU A 220 36.46 -25.08 11.33
N HIS A 221 36.67 -26.16 10.57
CA HIS A 221 37.88 -26.96 10.65
C HIS A 221 39.12 -26.15 10.22
N ILE A 222 39.06 -25.47 9.07
CA ILE A 222 40.13 -24.60 8.59
C ILE A 222 40.42 -23.49 9.60
N ILE A 223 39.40 -22.84 10.17
CA ILE A 223 39.58 -21.81 11.19
C ILE A 223 40.26 -22.40 12.43
N SER A 224 39.79 -23.55 12.92
CA SER A 224 40.36 -24.22 14.08
C SER A 224 41.82 -24.64 13.87
N GLU A 225 42.20 -25.01 12.64
CA GLU A 225 43.54 -25.50 12.32
C GLU A 225 44.51 -24.37 11.94
N LYS A 226 44.04 -23.38 11.17
CA LYS A 226 44.87 -22.33 10.56
C LYS A 226 44.79 -20.99 11.27
N VAL A 227 43.84 -20.78 12.18
CA VAL A 227 43.70 -19.54 12.95
C VAL A 227 43.94 -19.85 14.44
N PRO A 228 45.21 -19.98 14.88
CA PRO A 228 45.56 -20.29 16.26
C PRO A 228 45.25 -19.14 17.24
N PHE A 229 44.97 -17.93 16.74
CA PHE A 229 44.68 -16.75 17.54
C PHE A 229 43.33 -16.14 17.16
N ASN A 230 42.38 -16.17 18.09
CA ASN A 230 41.08 -15.53 17.95
C ASN A 230 41.04 -14.25 18.79
N ASP A 231 41.49 -13.15 18.20
CA ASP A 231 41.50 -11.81 18.81
C ASP A 231 40.10 -11.22 19.02
N THR A 232 39.07 -11.76 18.36
CA THR A 232 37.69 -11.28 18.47
C THR A 232 37.09 -11.41 19.87
N ARG A 233 37.71 -12.22 20.75
CA ARG A 233 37.33 -12.34 22.17
C ARG A 233 37.93 -11.25 23.06
N SER A 234 38.95 -10.53 22.59
CA SER A 234 39.60 -9.44 23.31
C SER A 234 39.12 -8.10 22.78
N SER A 235 38.44 -7.32 23.61
CA SER A 235 37.94 -6.00 23.21
C SER A 235 39.07 -5.05 22.80
N GLN A 236 40.19 -5.11 23.52
CA GLN A 236 41.40 -4.30 23.25
C GLN A 236 42.00 -4.55 21.86
N TYR A 237 42.02 -5.81 21.40
CA TYR A 237 42.51 -6.13 20.05
C TYR A 237 41.46 -5.83 18.98
N ASN A 238 40.17 -6.03 19.30
CA ASN A 238 39.07 -5.63 18.43
C ASN A 238 39.06 -4.12 18.15
N ALA A 239 39.47 -3.27 19.10
CA ALA A 239 39.60 -1.83 18.90
C ALA A 239 40.65 -1.45 17.82
N LEU A 240 41.59 -2.35 17.51
CA LEU A 240 42.59 -2.18 16.44
C LEU A 240 42.07 -2.59 15.06
N ASN A 241 40.90 -3.23 14.97
CA ASN A 241 40.32 -3.61 13.69
C ASN A 241 39.95 -2.38 12.88
N VAL A 242 40.21 -2.42 11.56
CA VAL A 242 39.83 -1.35 10.64
C VAL A 242 38.30 -1.19 10.70
N PRO A 243 37.78 0.00 11.07
CA PRO A 243 36.35 0.20 11.21
C PRO A 243 35.61 -0.14 9.93
N LEU A 244 34.41 -0.73 10.07
CA LEU A 244 33.55 -1.03 8.92
C LEU A 244 33.06 0.28 8.28
N HIS A 245 33.71 0.67 7.20
CA HIS A 245 33.27 1.77 6.35
C HIS A 245 32.07 1.34 5.51
N SER A 246 30.88 1.86 5.85
CA SER A 246 29.67 1.61 5.06
C SER A 246 29.56 2.63 3.91
N ARG A 247 30.07 2.26 2.73
CA ARG A 247 29.95 3.06 1.49
C ARG A 247 28.49 3.44 1.21
N ARG A 248 27.55 2.50 1.40
CA ARG A 248 26.11 2.73 1.23
C ARG A 248 25.58 3.86 2.12
N ARG A 249 26.05 3.92 3.37
CA ARG A 249 25.63 4.98 4.31
C ARG A 249 26.25 6.33 3.93
N GLN A 250 27.51 6.37 3.52
CA GLN A 250 28.13 7.62 3.06
C GLN A 250 27.43 8.18 1.82
N LEU A 251 27.10 7.32 0.86
CA LEU A 251 26.31 7.71 -0.30
C LEU A 251 24.96 8.32 0.12
N LYS A 252 24.23 7.65 1.03
CA LYS A 252 22.98 8.20 1.56
C LYS A 252 23.18 9.56 2.23
N LEU A 253 24.23 9.75 3.03
CA LEU A 253 24.52 11.04 3.67
C LEU A 253 24.89 12.13 2.66
N ARG A 254 25.63 11.78 1.60
CA ARG A 254 25.94 12.69 0.49
C ARG A 254 24.68 13.10 -0.27
N ASP A 255 23.78 12.16 -0.54
CA ASP A 255 22.49 12.45 -1.19
C ASP A 255 21.64 13.39 -0.34
N LEU A 256 21.61 13.18 0.98
CA LEU A 256 20.91 14.07 1.92
C LEU A 256 21.55 15.46 1.97
N ALA A 257 22.88 15.55 1.99
CA ALA A 257 23.59 16.83 1.95
C ALA A 257 23.33 17.58 0.62
N GLY A 258 23.24 16.86 -0.50
CA GLY A 258 22.88 17.44 -1.80
C GLY A 258 21.46 17.99 -1.83
N GLN A 259 20.49 17.28 -1.26
CA GLN A 259 19.12 17.79 -1.10
C GLN A 259 19.08 19.02 -0.19
N ALA A 260 19.81 18.99 0.93
CA ALA A 260 19.90 20.14 1.84
C ALA A 260 20.52 21.37 1.17
N LEU A 261 21.56 21.18 0.35
CA LEU A 261 22.17 22.23 -0.45
C LEU A 261 21.15 22.88 -1.39
N ALA A 262 20.41 22.07 -2.17
CA ALA A 262 19.38 22.58 -3.07
C ALA A 262 18.32 23.41 -2.33
N PHE A 263 17.85 22.95 -1.16
CA PHE A 263 16.90 23.72 -0.37
C PHE A 263 17.48 25.03 0.18
N VAL A 264 18.75 25.05 0.56
CA VAL A 264 19.41 26.29 1.01
C VAL A 264 19.62 27.26 -0.14
N GLN A 265 19.91 26.79 -1.36
CA GLN A 265 19.99 27.63 -2.56
C GLN A 265 18.64 28.30 -2.90
N ASP A 266 17.56 27.52 -2.84
CA ASP A 266 16.19 28.05 -3.00
C ASP A 266 15.90 29.11 -1.92
N LEU A 267 16.24 28.82 -0.66
CA LEU A 267 16.04 29.72 0.47
C LEU A 267 16.84 31.02 0.33
N VAL A 268 18.12 30.93 -0.03
CA VAL A 268 19.02 32.07 -0.24
C VAL A 268 18.46 32.98 -1.33
N THR A 269 18.02 32.42 -2.44
CA THR A 269 17.40 33.17 -3.55
C THR A 269 16.15 33.90 -3.08
N ALA A 270 15.27 33.21 -2.36
CA ALA A 270 14.03 33.80 -1.85
C ALA A 270 14.30 34.89 -0.78
N LEU A 271 15.32 34.72 0.07
CA LEU A 271 15.74 35.71 1.07
C LEU A 271 16.35 36.96 0.43
N LEU A 272 17.19 36.80 -0.59
CA LEU A 272 17.75 37.92 -1.36
C LEU A 272 16.63 38.75 -1.97
N ASN A 273 15.69 38.09 -2.65
CA ASN A 273 14.53 38.75 -3.25
C ASN A 273 13.69 39.47 -2.20
N PHE A 274 13.39 38.82 -1.07
CA PHE A 274 12.62 39.43 0.00
C PHE A 274 13.26 40.72 0.52
N HIS A 275 14.56 40.69 0.80
CA HIS A 275 15.28 41.87 1.30
C HIS A 275 15.39 42.97 0.23
N THR A 276 15.70 42.62 -1.01
CA THR A 276 15.79 43.59 -2.13
C THR A 276 14.45 44.25 -2.43
N TYR A 277 13.33 43.51 -2.44
CA TYR A 277 12.03 44.13 -2.67
C TYR A 277 11.54 44.91 -1.44
N THR A 278 11.92 44.50 -0.23
CA THR A 278 11.68 45.31 0.98
C THR A 278 12.44 46.65 0.90
N GLU A 279 13.69 46.65 0.44
CA GLU A 279 14.49 47.87 0.22
C GLU A 279 13.76 48.81 -0.76
N GLN A 280 13.30 48.29 -1.89
CA GLN A 280 12.55 49.07 -2.87
C GLN A 280 11.25 49.62 -2.28
N ARG A 281 10.52 48.80 -1.51
CA ARG A 281 9.23 49.22 -0.94
C ARG A 281 9.39 50.38 0.05
N VAL A 282 10.43 50.35 0.88
CA VAL A 282 10.73 51.42 1.84
C VAL A 282 11.02 52.76 1.15
N GLN A 283 11.40 52.74 -0.13
CA GLN A 283 11.58 53.94 -0.96
C GLN A 283 10.29 54.37 -1.69
N ILE A 284 9.22 53.57 -1.65
CA ILE A 284 7.97 53.82 -2.39
C ILE A 284 6.82 54.20 -1.44
N PHE A 285 6.78 53.62 -0.24
CA PHE A 285 5.68 53.77 0.70
C PHE A 285 6.20 53.96 2.14
N PRO A 286 5.62 54.87 2.95
CA PRO A 286 4.38 55.64 2.73
C PRO A 286 4.51 56.86 1.80
N ILE A 287 5.74 57.29 1.50
CA ILE A 287 6.05 58.41 0.62
C ILE A 287 7.00 57.91 -0.48
N ASP A 288 6.71 58.21 -1.75
CA ASP A 288 7.59 57.80 -2.86
C ASP A 288 8.79 58.76 -2.94
N SER A 289 10.00 58.21 -2.89
CA SER A 289 11.26 58.95 -2.97
C SER A 289 11.43 59.73 -4.27
N ALA A 290 10.67 59.38 -5.31
CA ALA A 290 10.62 60.14 -6.56
C ALA A 290 9.84 61.46 -6.43
N THR A 291 8.94 61.56 -5.45
CA THR A 291 8.05 62.71 -5.25
C THR A 291 8.47 63.59 -4.07
N ASP A 292 8.99 62.99 -3.00
CA ASP A 292 9.38 63.72 -1.78
C ASP A 292 10.49 62.96 -1.04
N THR A 293 11.13 63.61 -0.08
CA THR A 293 12.20 63.04 0.74
C THR A 293 11.65 62.03 1.75
N ILE A 294 12.11 60.77 1.65
CA ILE A 294 11.78 59.72 2.63
C ILE A 294 12.45 59.99 3.98
N SER A 295 11.85 59.49 5.07
CA SER A 295 12.33 59.71 6.44
C SER A 295 13.79 59.27 6.64
N PRO A 296 14.57 59.94 7.52
CA PRO A 296 15.95 59.53 7.83
C PRO A 296 16.05 58.08 8.32
N LEU A 297 14.99 57.59 8.99
CA LEU A 297 14.87 56.20 9.41
C LEU A 297 14.84 55.26 8.20
N ASN A 298 13.92 55.50 7.25
CA ASN A 298 13.74 54.66 6.08
C ASN A 298 14.93 54.74 5.11
N GLN A 299 15.61 55.89 5.02
CA GLN A 299 16.88 56.01 4.29
C GLN A 299 17.94 55.07 4.87
N LYS A 300 18.11 55.07 6.20
CA LYS A 300 19.07 54.20 6.87
C LYS A 300 18.68 52.73 6.81
N PHE A 301 17.38 52.44 6.88
CA PHE A 301 16.86 51.08 6.72
C PHE A 301 17.16 50.53 5.32
N ALA A 302 16.88 51.31 4.28
CA ALA A 302 17.19 50.95 2.90
C ALA A 302 18.69 50.73 2.68
N GLN A 303 19.55 51.58 3.24
CA GLN A 303 21.02 51.39 3.20
C GLN A 303 21.44 50.04 3.80
N TYR A 304 20.89 49.67 4.96
CA TYR A 304 21.21 48.37 5.55
C TYR A 304 20.63 47.21 4.74
N LEU A 305 19.42 47.32 4.20
CA LEU A 305 18.87 46.30 3.32
C LEU A 305 19.71 46.12 2.05
N HIS A 306 20.31 47.18 1.51
CA HIS A 306 21.19 47.11 0.35
C HIS A 306 22.40 46.19 0.59
N GLU A 307 22.90 46.12 1.83
CA GLU A 307 24.02 45.24 2.22
C GLU A 307 23.64 43.75 2.27
N ASN A 308 22.35 43.38 2.10
CA ASN A 308 21.84 42.02 2.39
C ASN A 308 22.63 40.90 1.69
N ALA A 309 23.06 41.10 0.45
CA ALA A 309 23.72 40.06 -0.34
C ALA A 309 25.02 39.57 0.29
N SER A 310 25.73 40.44 1.03
CA SER A 310 26.97 40.11 1.73
C SER A 310 26.76 39.16 2.92
N TYR A 311 25.53 39.08 3.45
CA TYR A 311 25.17 38.22 4.58
C TYR A 311 24.42 36.96 4.13
N VAL A 312 23.60 37.05 3.08
CA VAL A 312 22.74 35.94 2.63
C VAL A 312 23.49 34.96 1.70
N ARG A 313 24.25 35.46 0.70
CA ARG A 313 24.97 34.58 -0.25
C ARG A 313 25.96 33.61 0.41
N PRO A 314 26.72 34.00 1.46
CA PRO A 314 27.63 33.07 2.11
C PRO A 314 26.96 31.83 2.73
N LEU A 315 25.64 31.85 3.00
CA LEU A 315 24.92 30.67 3.48
C LEU A 315 24.95 29.53 2.46
N GLU A 316 24.80 29.86 1.18
CA GLU A 316 24.89 28.90 0.08
C GLU A 316 26.31 28.33 -0.02
N GLU A 317 27.31 29.20 -0.01
CA GLU A 317 28.73 28.80 -0.06
C GLU A 317 29.10 27.87 1.10
N GLY A 318 28.63 28.18 2.33
CA GLY A 318 28.85 27.33 3.49
C GLY A 318 28.25 25.92 3.33
N MET A 319 27.05 25.81 2.76
CA MET A 319 26.41 24.52 2.49
C MET A 319 27.08 23.77 1.35
N LEU A 320 27.54 24.48 0.31
CA LEU A 320 28.27 23.87 -0.80
C LEU A 320 29.56 23.23 -0.32
N GLN A 321 30.36 23.95 0.47
CA GLN A 321 31.58 23.42 1.09
C GLN A 321 31.29 22.21 1.99
N LEU A 322 30.17 22.22 2.72
CA LEU A 322 29.73 21.08 3.50
C LEU A 322 29.43 19.85 2.62
N PHE A 323 28.63 20.03 1.58
CA PHE A 323 28.29 18.96 0.63
C PHE A 323 29.54 18.38 -0.05
N GLU A 324 30.43 19.23 -0.54
CA GLU A 324 31.66 18.80 -1.22
C GLU A 324 32.59 18.00 -0.31
N SER A 325 32.60 18.30 0.99
CA SER A 325 33.41 17.59 1.98
C SER A 325 32.94 16.15 2.25
N ILE A 326 31.67 15.84 1.98
CA ILE A 326 31.06 14.52 2.23
C ILE A 326 31.24 13.66 1.00
N THR A 327 32.17 12.71 1.01
CA THR A 327 32.45 11.80 -0.10
C THR A 327 32.15 10.34 0.25
N GLU A 328 32.18 9.46 -0.75
CA GLU A 328 32.03 8.02 -0.52
C GLU A 328 33.10 7.44 0.39
N ASP A 329 34.23 8.13 0.55
CA ASP A 329 35.39 7.66 1.27
C ASP A 329 35.76 8.52 2.50
N THR A 330 34.83 9.34 3.00
CA THR A 330 34.99 10.10 4.25
C THR A 330 34.19 9.47 5.38
N VAL A 331 34.64 9.62 6.62
CA VAL A 331 33.84 9.34 7.81
C VAL A 331 32.94 10.54 8.07
N THR A 332 31.65 10.46 7.78
CA THR A 332 30.74 11.61 7.97
C THR A 332 30.06 11.58 9.34
N VAL A 333 30.69 12.19 10.35
CA VAL A 333 30.13 12.45 11.70
C VAL A 333 30.29 13.94 12.05
N LEU A 334 29.63 14.43 13.11
CA LEU A 334 29.78 15.83 13.52
C LEU A 334 31.23 16.20 13.87
N GLU A 335 32.00 15.27 14.42
CA GLU A 335 33.42 15.47 14.78
C GLU A 335 34.34 15.64 13.58
N THR A 336 33.98 15.09 12.41
CA THR A 336 34.80 15.12 11.18
C THR A 336 34.25 16.10 10.15
N THR A 337 33.01 16.55 10.32
CA THR A 337 32.33 17.48 9.40
C THR A 337 32.74 18.92 9.69
N VAL A 338 34.02 19.25 9.47
CA VAL A 338 34.60 20.56 9.79
C VAL A 338 33.91 21.71 9.06
N LYS A 339 33.42 21.46 7.84
CA LYS A 339 32.75 22.48 7.01
C LYS A 339 31.38 22.91 7.53
N LEU A 340 30.77 22.16 8.45
CA LEU A 340 29.55 22.60 9.15
C LEU A 340 29.79 23.88 9.97
N LYS A 341 31.02 24.06 10.49
CA LYS A 341 31.40 25.28 11.22
C LYS A 341 31.35 26.52 10.34
N SER A 342 31.83 26.43 9.10
CA SER A 342 31.77 27.55 8.14
C SER A 342 30.33 27.98 7.89
N PHE A 343 29.43 27.03 7.61
CA PHE A 343 28.00 27.33 7.46
C PHE A 343 27.40 27.96 8.72
N SER A 344 27.74 27.44 9.91
CA SER A 344 27.29 28.01 11.18
C SER A 344 27.74 29.45 11.41
N ASP A 345 28.94 29.81 10.95
CA ASP A 345 29.48 31.16 11.08
C ASP A 345 28.79 32.13 10.12
N TYR A 346 28.52 31.70 8.88
CA TYR A 346 27.71 32.47 7.95
C TYR A 346 26.28 32.67 8.44
N LEU A 347 25.66 31.62 9.01
CA LEU A 347 24.34 31.75 9.64
C LEU A 347 24.37 32.75 10.80
N THR A 348 25.40 32.72 11.62
CA THR A 348 25.59 33.71 12.71
C THR A 348 25.69 35.12 12.18
N SER A 349 26.46 35.34 11.10
CA SER A 349 26.54 36.64 10.42
C SER A 349 25.17 37.13 9.93
N TYR A 350 24.40 36.24 9.28
CA TYR A 350 23.05 36.55 8.82
C TYR A 350 22.07 36.87 9.96
N VAL A 351 22.13 36.13 11.08
CA VAL A 351 21.30 36.45 12.25
C VAL A 351 21.68 37.79 12.87
N CYS A 352 22.97 38.13 12.91
CA CYS A 352 23.41 39.47 13.33
C CYS A 352 22.87 40.57 12.41
N PHE A 353 22.84 40.33 11.10
CA PHE A 353 22.20 41.21 10.13
C PHE A 353 20.70 41.38 10.41
N LEU A 354 19.96 40.28 10.62
CA LEU A 354 18.53 40.35 10.97
C LEU A 354 18.29 41.15 12.25
N ARG A 355 19.12 40.97 13.28
CA ARG A 355 19.05 41.76 14.52
C ARG A 355 19.34 43.24 14.29
N LYS A 356 20.31 43.57 13.40
CA LYS A 356 20.67 44.94 13.03
C LYS A 356 19.49 45.67 12.36
N ILE A 357 18.77 45.00 11.45
CA ILE A 357 17.68 45.61 10.68
C ILE A 357 16.33 45.60 11.38
N LEU A 358 16.10 44.68 12.33
CA LEU A 358 14.80 44.51 12.98
C LEU A 358 14.24 45.82 13.60
N PRO A 359 15.00 46.62 14.37
CA PRO A 359 14.46 47.87 14.92
C PRO A 359 13.98 48.85 13.85
N TYR A 360 14.70 48.93 12.73
CA TYR A 360 14.34 49.79 11.60
C TYR A 360 13.10 49.27 10.88
N GLN A 361 12.99 47.96 10.69
CA GLN A 361 11.80 47.35 10.08
C GLN A 361 10.55 47.59 10.92
N LEU A 362 10.65 47.47 12.25
CA LEU A 362 9.54 47.73 13.16
C LEU A 362 9.14 49.21 13.13
N LYS A 363 10.12 50.12 13.25
CA LYS A 363 9.88 51.57 13.21
C LYS A 363 9.35 52.04 11.86
N SER A 364 9.77 51.43 10.76
CA SER A 364 9.25 51.70 9.41
C SER A 364 7.76 51.36 9.32
N LEU A 365 7.34 50.21 9.87
CA LEU A 365 5.92 49.85 9.98
C LEU A 365 5.14 50.77 10.94
N GLU A 366 5.78 51.32 11.98
CA GLU A 366 5.18 52.33 12.86
C GLU A 366 4.94 53.66 12.12
N GLU A 367 5.92 54.13 11.32
CA GLU A 367 5.74 55.31 10.46
C GLU A 367 4.59 55.11 9.46
N GLU A 368 4.44 53.90 8.91
CA GLU A 368 3.28 53.56 8.07
C GLU A 368 1.95 53.61 8.85
N CYS A 369 1.95 53.32 10.16
CA CYS A 369 0.75 53.40 11.01
C CYS A 369 0.35 54.84 11.36
N GLU A 370 1.34 55.74 11.39
CA GLU A 370 1.20 57.17 11.67
C GLU A 370 0.85 57.98 10.42
N SER A 371 1.04 57.40 9.23
CA SER A 371 0.64 58.00 7.96
C SER A 371 -0.86 58.33 7.93
N SER A 372 -1.20 59.47 7.32
CA SER A 372 -2.59 59.89 7.09
C SER A 372 -3.39 58.91 6.23
N LEU A 373 -2.70 58.10 5.44
CA LEU A 373 -3.28 57.06 4.58
C LEU A 373 -3.60 55.76 5.33
N CYS A 374 -3.20 55.64 6.60
CA CYS A 374 -3.36 54.42 7.37
C CYS A 374 -4.79 54.27 7.93
N THR A 375 -5.53 53.32 7.40
CA THR A 375 -6.84 52.91 7.96
C THR A 375 -6.66 52.04 9.20
N ALA A 376 -7.72 51.89 10.02
CA ALA A 376 -7.69 50.99 11.17
C ALA A 376 -7.32 49.54 10.77
N ALA A 377 -7.86 49.06 9.64
CA ALA A 377 -7.54 47.73 9.13
C ALA A 377 -6.05 47.59 8.72
N LEU A 378 -5.46 48.62 8.09
CA LEU A 378 -4.04 48.65 7.76
C LEU A 378 -3.16 48.67 9.01
N ARG A 379 -3.54 49.46 10.02
CA ARG A 379 -2.84 49.51 11.32
C ARG A 379 -2.83 48.15 12.01
N ASP A 380 -3.94 47.42 11.97
CA ASP A 380 -4.03 46.06 12.52
C ASP A 380 -3.07 45.11 11.79
N ARG A 381 -3.06 45.11 10.45
CA ARG A 381 -2.13 44.27 9.67
C ARG A 381 -0.67 44.65 9.90
N ASN A 382 -0.34 45.93 10.02
CA ASN A 382 1.02 46.41 10.32
C ASN A 382 1.48 45.94 11.71
N THR A 383 0.59 46.00 12.71
CA THR A 383 0.88 45.54 14.07
C THR A 383 1.13 44.02 14.12
N GLU A 384 0.35 43.25 13.37
CA GLU A 384 0.58 41.81 13.23
C GLU A 384 1.92 41.52 12.55
N LEU A 385 2.24 42.21 11.45
CA LEU A 385 3.52 42.06 10.75
C LEU A 385 4.71 42.44 11.64
N GLN A 386 4.60 43.46 12.49
CA GLN A 386 5.63 43.77 13.48
C GLN A 386 5.85 42.60 14.44
N SER A 387 4.77 41.98 14.93
CA SER A 387 4.88 40.78 15.76
C SER A 387 5.54 39.64 15.01
N ASP A 388 5.23 39.45 13.73
CA ASP A 388 5.75 38.34 12.95
C ASP A 388 7.22 38.51 12.58
N MET A 389 7.68 39.74 12.30
CA MET A 389 9.11 40.01 12.07
C MET A 389 9.95 39.75 13.33
N LYS A 390 9.43 40.08 14.53
CA LYS A 390 10.07 39.70 15.80
C LYS A 390 10.17 38.18 15.95
N LYS A 391 9.09 37.45 15.63
CA LYS A 391 9.10 35.98 15.67
C LYS A 391 10.07 35.40 14.65
N LEU A 392 10.16 35.98 13.46
CA LEU A 392 11.06 35.53 12.39
C LEU A 392 12.52 35.62 12.85
N THR A 393 12.94 36.78 13.34
CA THR A 393 14.29 36.95 13.89
C THR A 393 14.56 35.96 15.04
N ALA A 394 13.63 35.80 15.97
CA ALA A 394 13.78 34.87 17.09
C ALA A 394 13.89 33.40 16.66
N VAL A 395 13.21 32.99 15.58
CA VAL A 395 13.36 31.64 15.03
C VAL A 395 14.75 31.44 14.42
N PHE A 396 15.26 32.41 13.68
CA PHE A 396 16.63 32.34 13.16
C PHE A 396 17.69 32.31 14.27
N GLU A 397 17.49 33.04 15.37
CA GLU A 397 18.36 32.96 16.56
C GLU A 397 18.38 31.57 17.20
N LYS A 398 17.20 30.93 17.31
CA LYS A 398 17.10 29.54 17.79
C LYS A 398 17.82 28.57 16.86
N LEU A 399 17.58 28.66 15.55
CA LEU A 399 18.26 27.84 14.55
C LEU A 399 19.77 28.01 14.62
N GLN A 400 20.24 29.26 14.69
CA GLN A 400 21.65 29.59 14.82
C GLN A 400 22.26 28.99 16.09
N THR A 401 21.56 29.04 17.22
CA THR A 401 22.02 28.43 18.48
C THR A 401 22.21 26.92 18.33
N TYR A 402 21.20 26.20 17.81
CA TYR A 402 21.27 24.74 17.70
C TYR A 402 22.27 24.27 16.63
N ILE A 403 22.36 24.97 15.50
CA ILE A 403 23.35 24.67 14.46
C ILE A 403 24.77 24.95 14.96
N SER A 404 24.97 26.03 15.72
CA SER A 404 26.26 26.30 16.37
C SER A 404 26.66 25.18 17.34
N LEU A 405 25.69 24.64 18.11
CA LEU A 405 25.94 23.50 18.98
C LEU A 405 26.36 22.26 18.18
N LEU A 406 25.70 21.95 17.06
CA LEU A 406 26.09 20.81 16.20
C LEU A 406 27.44 21.00 15.51
N ALA A 407 27.88 22.24 15.31
CA ALA A 407 29.19 22.54 14.73
C ALA A 407 30.35 22.46 15.76
N LEU A 408 30.06 22.48 17.07
CA LEU A 408 31.11 22.43 18.11
C LEU A 408 31.99 21.17 18.03
N PRO A 409 31.45 19.94 17.86
CA PRO A 409 32.25 18.73 17.85
C PRO A 409 33.36 18.72 16.79
N SER A 410 33.19 19.44 15.68
CA SER A 410 34.16 19.49 14.59
C SER A 410 35.42 20.30 14.91
N THR A 411 35.40 21.08 15.99
CA THR A 411 36.54 21.90 16.46
C THR A 411 36.93 21.59 17.90
N LYS A 412 35.96 21.19 18.72
CA LYS A 412 36.09 20.89 20.15
C LYS A 412 35.23 19.67 20.49
N PRO A 413 35.69 18.43 20.24
CA PRO A 413 34.90 17.21 20.38
C PRO A 413 34.31 17.00 21.78
N ASP A 414 34.94 17.53 22.83
CA ASP A 414 34.50 17.37 24.22
C ASP A 414 33.38 18.34 24.65
N ARG A 415 32.97 19.29 23.79
CA ARG A 415 32.04 20.37 24.17
C ARG A 415 30.56 20.01 24.02
N LEU A 416 30.21 18.99 23.24
CA LEU A 416 28.84 18.49 23.12
C LEU A 416 28.84 16.97 23.24
N LEU A 417 28.25 16.47 24.33
CA LEU A 417 28.09 15.03 24.53
C LEU A 417 27.19 14.44 23.45
N ARG A 418 27.58 13.30 22.91
CA ARG A 418 26.85 12.61 21.84
C ARG A 418 25.44 12.20 22.19
N THR A 419 25.20 11.89 23.47
CA THR A 419 23.87 11.61 24.01
C THR A 419 22.90 12.76 23.75
N ASN A 420 23.40 13.99 23.57
CA ASN A 420 22.59 15.17 23.31
C ASN A 420 22.40 15.44 21.81
N PHE A 421 23.13 14.78 20.89
CA PHE A 421 23.01 15.04 19.45
C PHE A 421 21.57 14.86 18.96
N SER A 422 20.93 13.76 19.36
CA SER A 422 19.54 13.47 18.99
C SER A 422 18.57 14.56 19.43
N SER A 423 18.73 15.07 20.65
CA SER A 423 17.93 16.19 21.17
C SER A 423 18.15 17.47 20.37
N VAL A 424 19.41 17.82 20.06
CA VAL A 424 19.73 19.03 19.29
C VAL A 424 19.16 18.94 17.86
N PHE A 425 19.29 17.80 17.18
CA PHE A 425 18.64 17.58 15.88
C PHE A 425 17.12 17.74 15.98
N THR A 426 16.49 17.21 17.03
CA THR A 426 15.04 17.36 17.26
C THR A 426 14.64 18.82 17.46
N TYR A 427 15.45 19.60 18.19
CA TYR A 427 15.21 21.03 18.37
C TYR A 427 15.38 21.85 17.08
N ILE A 428 16.32 21.47 16.20
CA ILE A 428 16.43 22.06 14.86
C ILE A 428 15.17 21.75 14.05
N ALA A 429 14.72 20.50 14.03
CA ALA A 429 13.50 20.11 13.32
C ALA A 429 12.29 20.93 13.79
N SER A 430 12.12 21.06 15.11
CA SER A 430 11.05 21.89 15.69
C SER A 430 11.19 23.37 15.34
N SER A 431 12.41 23.90 15.30
CA SER A 431 12.66 25.32 14.96
C SER A 431 12.40 25.58 13.48
N LEU A 432 12.69 24.64 12.58
CA LEU A 432 12.36 24.70 11.16
C LEU A 432 10.84 24.68 10.92
N HIS A 433 10.10 23.86 11.66
CA HIS A 433 8.63 23.92 11.64
C HIS A 433 8.10 25.27 12.17
N GLY A 434 8.73 25.81 13.23
CA GLY A 434 8.46 27.16 13.70
C GLY A 434 8.71 28.23 12.64
N PHE A 435 9.80 28.11 11.88
CA PHE A 435 10.13 29.01 10.77
C PHE A 435 9.05 28.99 9.69
N HIS A 436 8.64 27.79 9.27
CA HIS A 436 7.55 27.63 8.30
C HIS A 436 6.23 28.24 8.82
N GLY A 437 5.90 28.03 10.10
CA GLY A 437 4.73 28.63 10.73
C GLY A 437 4.74 30.16 10.68
N VAL A 438 5.86 30.78 11.07
CA VAL A 438 6.01 32.24 11.01
C VAL A 438 5.91 32.77 9.58
N MET A 439 6.53 32.10 8.61
CA MET A 439 6.43 32.51 7.20
C MET A 439 5.01 32.42 6.65
N LYS A 440 4.22 31.45 7.12
CA LYS A 440 2.79 31.34 6.76
C LYS A 440 1.99 32.51 7.31
N ASP A 441 2.25 32.93 8.55
CA ASP A 441 1.61 34.10 9.16
C ASP A 441 2.00 35.38 8.41
N ILE A 442 3.30 35.58 8.10
CA ILE A 442 3.79 36.71 7.30
C ILE A 442 3.10 36.73 5.93
N CYS A 443 3.04 35.58 5.24
CA CYS A 443 2.38 35.48 3.93
C CYS A 443 0.92 35.91 4.01
N LYS A 444 0.19 35.46 5.03
CA LYS A 444 -1.21 35.79 5.24
C LYS A 444 -1.39 37.29 5.51
N HIS A 445 -0.67 37.83 6.50
CA HIS A 445 -0.85 39.21 6.93
C HIS A 445 -0.36 40.20 5.87
N TYR A 446 0.74 39.89 5.17
CA TYR A 446 1.25 40.73 4.10
C TYR A 446 0.33 40.73 2.87
N ASN A 447 -0.25 39.58 2.48
CA ASN A 447 -1.23 39.52 1.39
C ASN A 447 -2.44 40.41 1.69
N GLN A 448 -2.99 40.32 2.91
CA GLN A 448 -4.11 41.15 3.33
C GLN A 448 -3.74 42.65 3.37
N LYS A 449 -2.54 42.98 3.84
CA LYS A 449 -2.01 44.35 3.79
C LYS A 449 -1.91 44.87 2.36
N ALA A 450 -1.29 44.10 1.46
CA ALA A 450 -1.11 44.49 0.06
C ALA A 450 -2.46 44.69 -0.66
N ALA A 451 -3.48 43.88 -0.33
CA ALA A 451 -4.84 44.06 -0.86
C ALA A 451 -5.46 45.39 -0.40
N LEU A 452 -5.36 45.72 0.89
CA LEU A 452 -5.85 46.99 1.44
C LEU A 452 -5.08 48.20 0.86
N GLU A 453 -3.77 48.09 0.68
CA GLU A 453 -2.96 49.16 0.08
C GLU A 453 -3.31 49.41 -1.38
N ARG A 454 -3.71 48.38 -2.13
CA ARG A 454 -4.14 48.51 -3.53
C ARG A 454 -5.43 49.33 -3.67
N GLU A 455 -6.25 49.39 -2.64
CA GLU A 455 -7.50 50.16 -2.61
C GLU A 455 -7.28 51.64 -2.24
N LEU A 456 -6.06 52.03 -1.84
CA LEU A 456 -5.76 53.42 -1.50
C LEU A 456 -5.77 54.32 -2.75
N PRO A 457 -6.26 55.57 -2.65
CA PRO A 457 -6.21 56.52 -3.77
C PRO A 457 -4.80 56.83 -4.28
N THR A 458 -3.79 56.67 -3.42
CA THR A 458 -2.37 56.90 -3.71
C THR A 458 -1.64 55.63 -4.16
N ALA A 459 -2.33 54.52 -4.39
CA ALA A 459 -1.73 53.27 -4.82
C ALA A 459 -1.11 53.42 -6.22
N THR A 460 0.21 53.49 -6.29
CA THR A 460 0.93 53.55 -7.57
C THR A 460 1.13 52.14 -8.15
N GLN A 461 1.23 52.03 -9.47
CA GLN A 461 1.58 50.76 -10.12
C GLN A 461 2.94 50.22 -9.63
N LYS A 462 3.87 51.13 -9.32
CA LYS A 462 5.17 50.79 -8.74
C LYS A 462 5.00 50.08 -7.38
N LEU A 463 4.18 50.63 -6.48
CA LEU A 463 3.86 50.01 -5.19
C LEU A 463 3.20 48.64 -5.36
N ILE A 464 2.21 48.53 -6.24
CA ILE A 464 1.48 47.28 -6.48
C ILE A 464 2.44 46.18 -6.96
N THR A 465 3.26 46.48 -7.97
CA THR A 465 4.24 45.54 -8.51
C THR A 465 5.27 45.14 -7.45
N THR A 466 5.78 46.09 -6.66
CA THR A 466 6.73 45.78 -5.57
C THR A 466 6.09 44.91 -4.48
N ASN A 467 4.84 45.18 -4.09
CA ASN A 467 4.09 44.34 -3.15
C ASN A 467 3.88 42.92 -3.70
N ASP A 468 3.57 42.76 -4.99
CA ASP A 468 3.44 41.44 -5.63
C ASP A 468 4.78 40.68 -5.65
N CYS A 469 5.90 41.37 -5.90
CA CYS A 469 7.25 40.81 -5.81
C CYS A 469 7.62 40.36 -4.38
N ILE A 470 7.29 41.17 -3.35
CA ILE A 470 7.48 40.78 -1.95
C ILE A 470 6.61 39.56 -1.64
N LEU A 471 5.34 39.57 -2.00
CA LEU A 471 4.45 38.44 -1.73
C LEU A 471 4.95 37.16 -2.40
N SER A 472 5.42 37.23 -3.65
CA SER A 472 6.05 36.11 -4.34
C SER A 472 7.27 35.57 -3.58
N SER A 473 8.15 36.46 -3.11
CA SER A 473 9.32 36.07 -2.32
C SER A 473 8.94 35.43 -0.98
N VAL A 474 7.91 35.95 -0.30
CA VAL A 474 7.39 35.41 0.97
C VAL A 474 6.75 34.04 0.76
N VAL A 475 6.01 33.83 -0.32
CA VAL A 475 5.46 32.52 -0.71
C VAL A 475 6.57 31.52 -0.99
N ALA A 476 7.62 31.94 -1.73
CA ALA A 476 8.79 31.10 -1.97
C ALA A 476 9.50 30.70 -0.67
N LEU A 477 9.67 31.65 0.26
CA LEU A 477 10.23 31.39 1.59
C LEU A 477 9.36 30.44 2.42
N MET A 478 8.04 30.62 2.44
CA MET A 478 7.11 29.74 3.14
C MET A 478 7.21 28.31 2.59
N ASN A 479 7.17 28.14 1.27
CA ASN A 479 7.27 26.83 0.63
C ASN A 479 8.65 26.19 0.87
N GLY A 480 9.73 26.96 0.75
CA GLY A 480 11.09 26.51 1.04
C GLY A 480 11.26 26.07 2.49
N ALA A 481 10.77 26.86 3.45
CA ALA A 481 10.77 26.52 4.86
C ALA A 481 10.00 25.22 5.15
N GLY A 482 8.83 25.04 4.53
CA GLY A 482 8.03 23.82 4.66
C GLY A 482 8.74 22.58 4.11
N LYS A 483 9.41 22.71 2.95
CA LYS A 483 10.24 21.64 2.37
C LYS A 483 11.40 21.27 3.28
N ILE A 484 12.14 22.25 3.79
CA ILE A 484 13.28 22.03 4.71
C ILE A 484 12.82 21.35 6.00
N ALA A 485 11.73 21.83 6.62
CA ALA A 485 11.19 21.26 7.85
C ALA A 485 10.76 19.79 7.66
N SER A 486 10.08 19.49 6.55
CA SER A 486 9.65 18.14 6.20
C SER A 486 10.84 17.23 5.92
N PHE A 487 11.80 17.71 5.12
CA PHE A 487 13.04 16.99 4.83
C PHE A 487 13.79 16.62 6.11
N PHE A 488 13.96 17.58 7.02
CA PHE A 488 14.72 17.36 8.24
C PHE A 488 14.02 16.37 9.17
N THR A 489 12.70 16.46 9.27
CA THR A 489 11.87 15.55 10.10
C THR A 489 11.89 14.12 9.55
N ASN A 490 11.71 13.96 8.24
CA ASN A 490 11.68 12.66 7.57
C ASN A 490 13.03 11.93 7.61
N ASN A 491 14.12 12.68 7.78
CA ASN A 491 15.48 12.13 7.82
C ASN A 491 16.10 12.19 9.22
N LEU A 492 15.32 12.50 10.26
CA LEU A 492 15.81 12.65 11.63
C LEU A 492 16.53 11.39 12.12
N ASP A 493 15.96 10.21 11.88
CA ASP A 493 16.56 8.92 12.24
C ASP A 493 17.94 8.71 11.60
N CYS A 494 18.15 9.24 10.39
CA CYS A 494 19.43 9.14 9.70
C CYS A 494 20.50 10.03 10.38
N PHE A 495 20.10 11.20 10.86
CA PHE A 495 20.97 12.13 11.59
C PHE A 495 21.25 11.68 13.04
N THR A 496 20.29 11.01 13.68
CA THR A 496 20.41 10.57 15.08
C THR A 496 20.98 9.17 15.24
N ALA A 497 21.00 8.34 14.18
CA ALA A 497 21.55 7.00 14.23
C ALA A 497 23.00 7.01 14.76
N SER A 498 23.22 6.32 15.88
CA SER A 498 24.53 6.17 16.52
C SER A 498 25.52 5.59 15.51
N GLN A 499 26.52 6.39 15.16
CA GLN A 499 27.51 6.01 14.16
C GLN A 499 28.54 5.06 14.78
N SER A 500 28.21 3.79 14.99
CA SER A 500 29.21 2.82 15.43
C SER A 500 30.14 2.49 14.27
N TYR A 501 31.21 3.27 14.11
CA TYR A 501 32.43 2.81 13.43
C TYR A 501 33.13 1.89 14.42
N GLY A 502 32.75 0.62 14.41
CA GLY A 502 33.27 -0.39 15.31
C GLY A 502 33.41 -1.72 14.57
N PRO A 503 34.21 -2.66 15.10
CA PRO A 503 34.28 -4.02 14.59
C PRO A 503 32.90 -4.68 14.67
N GLN A 504 32.61 -5.59 13.72
CA GLN A 504 31.35 -6.32 13.67
C GLN A 504 31.16 -7.10 15.00
N GLY A 505 30.16 -6.72 15.79
CA GLY A 505 29.85 -7.37 17.08
C GLY A 505 30.57 -6.81 18.32
N GLY A 506 31.39 -5.75 18.19
CA GLY A 506 32.02 -5.07 19.32
C GLY A 506 31.15 -3.94 19.89
N VAL A 507 31.06 -3.87 21.22
CA VAL A 507 30.40 -2.78 21.97
C VAL A 507 31.31 -1.53 22.03
N GLU A 508 32.60 -1.69 21.76
CA GLU A 508 33.59 -0.61 21.86
C GLU A 508 33.60 0.31 20.64
N PHE A 509 33.53 1.59 20.95
CA PHE A 509 33.38 2.69 20.02
C PHE A 509 34.76 3.22 19.59
N ILE A 510 35.11 3.14 18.30
CA ILE A 510 36.34 3.75 17.78
C ILE A 510 36.12 5.25 17.60
N ASN A 511 37.01 6.08 18.16
CA ASN A 511 37.00 7.53 17.96
C ASN A 511 36.91 7.86 16.45
N PRO A 512 35.93 8.68 15.99
CA PRO A 512 35.76 8.95 14.56
C PRO A 512 36.98 9.60 13.91
N LEU A 513 37.76 10.37 14.68
CA LEU A 513 39.00 10.97 14.20
C LEU A 513 40.03 9.88 13.90
N SER A 514 40.10 8.84 14.73
CA SER A 514 40.94 7.66 14.47
C SER A 514 40.43 6.87 13.25
N ALA A 515 39.11 6.74 13.10
CA ALA A 515 38.51 6.08 11.93
C ALA A 515 38.82 6.81 10.62
N GLU A 516 38.72 8.14 10.60
CA GLU A 516 39.09 8.98 9.45
C GLU A 516 40.58 8.84 9.12
N CYS A 517 41.45 8.88 10.15
CA CYS A 517 42.88 8.69 10.00
C CYS A 517 43.22 7.32 9.38
N MET A 518 42.58 6.24 9.86
CA MET A 518 42.74 4.89 9.31
C MET A 518 42.28 4.79 7.85
N LEU A 519 41.17 5.43 7.46
CA LEU A 519 40.73 5.47 6.06
C LEU A 519 41.73 6.21 5.16
N GLN A 520 42.32 7.32 5.64
CA GLN A 520 43.35 8.03 4.90
C GLN A 520 44.60 7.17 4.69
N TYR A 521 45.06 6.45 5.72
CA TYR A 521 46.18 5.52 5.57
C TYR A 521 45.85 4.35 4.64
N LYS A 522 44.62 3.81 4.69
CA LYS A 522 44.15 2.80 3.74
C LYS A 522 44.23 3.30 2.30
N LYS A 523 43.80 4.54 2.02
CA LYS A 523 43.92 5.15 0.67
C LYS A 523 45.38 5.26 0.24
N LYS A 524 46.26 5.75 1.12
CA LYS A 524 47.70 5.86 0.86
C LYS A 524 48.32 4.48 0.55
N ALA A 525 47.98 3.46 1.35
CA ALA A 525 48.44 2.09 1.13
C ALA A 525 47.93 1.51 -0.20
N VAL A 526 46.65 1.69 -0.53
CA VAL A 526 46.09 1.25 -1.82
C VAL A 526 46.76 1.95 -3.00
N ALA A 527 46.99 3.26 -2.89
CA ALA A 527 47.70 4.03 -3.92
C ALA A 527 49.14 3.53 -4.10
N TYR A 528 49.85 3.30 -2.98
CA TYR A 528 51.19 2.71 -2.99
C TYR A 528 51.22 1.32 -3.65
N MET A 529 50.29 0.42 -3.29
CA MET A 529 50.19 -0.91 -3.90
C MET A 529 49.85 -0.84 -5.39
N LYS A 530 49.03 0.12 -5.83
CA LYS A 530 48.76 0.37 -7.26
C LYS A 530 50.03 0.84 -8.00
N LEU A 531 50.85 1.69 -7.38
CA LEU A 531 52.13 2.12 -7.96
C LEU A 531 53.10 0.94 -8.10
N LEU A 532 53.23 0.10 -7.06
CA LEU A 532 54.05 -1.11 -7.13
C LEU A 532 53.62 -2.05 -8.27
N LYS A 533 52.31 -2.26 -8.44
CA LYS A 533 51.77 -3.06 -9.56
C LYS A 533 52.08 -2.46 -10.94
N LYS A 534 52.10 -1.14 -11.07
CA LYS A 534 52.48 -0.46 -12.33
C LYS A 534 53.97 -0.60 -12.65
N VAL A 535 54.84 -0.55 -11.65
CA VAL A 535 56.30 -0.71 -11.82
C VAL A 535 56.69 -2.17 -12.10
N GLY A 536 55.93 -3.13 -11.54
CA GLY A 536 56.21 -4.57 -11.63
C GLY A 536 56.02 -5.22 -13.01
N VAL A 537 55.36 -4.57 -13.98
CA VAL A 537 55.12 -5.17 -15.31
C VAL A 537 56.15 -4.70 -16.37
N GLY A 538 56.73 -3.50 -16.21
CA GLY A 538 57.73 -2.97 -17.16
C GLY A 538 59.20 -3.11 -16.72
N SER A 539 59.47 -3.17 -15.41
CA SER A 539 60.85 -3.14 -14.91
C SER A 539 61.54 -4.52 -14.94
N TRP A 540 60.79 -5.60 -14.71
CA TRP A 540 61.33 -6.97 -14.72
C TRP A 540 61.71 -7.46 -16.13
N ILE A 541 61.04 -6.98 -17.18
CA ILE A 541 61.38 -7.29 -18.57
C ILE A 541 62.65 -6.54 -19.00
N ASN A 542 62.82 -5.29 -18.56
CA ASN A 542 63.98 -4.47 -18.95
C ASN A 542 65.28 -4.88 -18.24
N TRP A 543 65.20 -5.42 -17.01
CA TRP A 543 66.38 -5.98 -16.33
C TRP A 543 66.90 -7.26 -17.00
N ARG A 544 66.02 -8.10 -17.56
CA ARG A 544 66.41 -9.32 -18.29
C ARG A 544 66.97 -9.04 -19.69
N SER A 545 66.50 -7.99 -20.36
CA SER A 545 67.06 -7.58 -21.65
C SER A 545 68.41 -6.86 -21.51
N LYS A 546 68.66 -6.14 -20.42
CA LYS A 546 69.97 -5.50 -20.18
C LYS A 546 71.05 -6.49 -19.73
N SER A 547 70.70 -7.53 -18.96
CA SER A 547 71.65 -8.59 -18.61
C SER A 547 72.07 -9.46 -19.80
N ASN A 548 71.21 -9.64 -20.81
CA ASN A 548 71.55 -10.42 -22.00
C ASN A 548 72.38 -9.66 -23.04
N LEU A 549 72.36 -8.31 -23.06
CA LEU A 549 73.26 -7.54 -23.93
C LEU A 549 74.69 -7.41 -23.37
N ASP A 550 74.86 -7.30 -22.05
CA ASP A 550 76.19 -7.20 -21.43
C ASP A 550 76.96 -8.53 -21.43
N THR A 551 76.30 -9.66 -21.72
CA THR A 551 76.94 -10.99 -21.81
C THR A 551 77.38 -11.35 -23.24
N GLN A 552 76.96 -10.61 -24.27
CA GLN A 552 77.37 -10.86 -25.68
C GLN A 552 78.51 -9.95 -26.18
N GLN A 553 79.01 -9.02 -25.36
CA GLN A 553 80.21 -8.23 -25.68
C GLN A 553 81.47 -8.66 -24.90
N ARG A 554 81.43 -9.82 -24.22
CA ARG A 554 82.59 -10.41 -23.55
C ARG A 554 82.73 -11.90 -23.84
N THR A 555 82.78 -12.27 -25.11
CA THR A 555 83.37 -13.55 -25.56
C THR A 555 83.65 -13.46 -27.06
N PHE A 556 84.90 -13.77 -27.42
CA PHE A 556 85.27 -14.41 -28.67
C PHE A 556 84.43 -15.68 -28.91
#